data_AF-A0A166I0Q8-F1
#
_entry.id   AF-A0A166I0Q8-F1
#
_cell.length_a   1.000
_cell.length_b   1.000
_cell.length_c   1.000
_cell.angle_alpha   90.00
_cell.angle_beta   90.00
_cell.angle_gamma   90.00
#
_symmetry.space_group_name_H-M   'P 1'
#
loop_
_entity.id
_entity.type
_entity.pdbx_description
1 polymer ?
#
loop_
_entity_poly.entity_id
_entity_poly.type
_entity_poly.pdbx_seq_one_letter_code
_entity_poly.pdbx_strand_id
1 'polypeptide(L)'
;MSGVPGVPRSSEPTPDERAGSTSLGDLLGEVSRDLSTLIRQEMALAKAELKESAGKAGKGAGLLGGAGYAALMAVLFLSIALWWSLGTLIGNGWSGVVVAVIWGVVAAILFAVGRRSLKQVDGVPETVDTLKKIPDTLKPNGARR
;
A
#
# COMPACT_ATOMS: atom_id res chain seq x y z
N MET A 1 -49.33 47.61 50.38
CA MET A 1 -48.06 47.80 49.65
C MET A 1 -47.18 46.60 49.97
N SER A 2 -47.10 45.66 49.03
CA SER A 2 -46.44 44.36 49.14
C SER A 2 -44.94 44.50 48.91
N GLY A 3 -44.14 44.14 49.91
CA GLY A 3 -42.69 44.02 49.80
C GLY A 3 -42.33 42.77 49.01
N VAL A 4 -41.70 42.94 47.86
CA VAL A 4 -41.15 41.84 47.06
C VAL A 4 -39.77 41.50 47.63
N PRO A 5 -39.51 40.24 48.04
CA PRO A 5 -38.18 39.80 48.46
C PRO A 5 -37.24 39.84 47.26
N GLY A 6 -36.09 40.51 47.41
CA GLY A 6 -35.03 40.55 46.41
C GLY A 6 -34.44 39.15 46.21
N VAL A 7 -34.61 38.59 45.01
CA VAL A 7 -33.89 37.41 44.57
C VAL A 7 -32.40 37.78 44.49
N PRO A 8 -31.48 37.09 45.19
CA PRO A 8 -30.06 37.33 45.00
C PRO A 8 -29.71 36.92 43.56
N ARG A 9 -29.31 37.91 42.75
CA ARG A 9 -28.67 37.65 41.46
C ARG A 9 -27.36 36.94 41.77
N SER A 10 -27.33 35.63 41.56
CA SER A 10 -26.07 34.89 41.45
C SER A 10 -25.28 35.54 40.32
N SER A 11 -24.23 36.26 40.71
CA SER A 11 -23.25 36.86 39.82
C SER A 11 -22.65 35.76 38.94
N GLU A 12 -23.11 35.68 37.69
CA GLU A 12 -22.37 34.92 36.68
C GLU A 12 -21.00 35.59 36.52
N PRO A 13 -19.89 34.87 36.75
CA PRO A 13 -18.56 35.46 36.67
C PRO A 13 -18.33 35.96 35.25
N THR A 14 -17.82 37.19 35.17
CA THR A 14 -17.53 37.86 33.91
C THR A 14 -16.39 37.12 33.17
N PRO A 15 -16.33 37.17 31.82
CA PRO A 15 -15.29 36.48 31.05
C PRO A 15 -13.86 36.79 31.52
N ASP A 16 -13.63 38.02 32.01
CA ASP A 16 -12.36 38.47 32.59
C ASP A 16 -12.02 37.78 33.93
N GLU A 17 -13.00 37.46 34.78
CA GLU A 17 -12.77 36.72 36.02
C GLU A 17 -12.45 35.24 35.76
N ARG A 18 -13.00 34.64 34.71
CA ARG A 18 -12.62 33.28 34.28
C ARG A 18 -11.19 33.26 33.76
N ALA A 19 -10.81 34.24 32.93
CA ALA A 19 -9.46 34.36 32.38
C ALA A 19 -8.38 34.58 33.46
N GLY A 20 -8.70 35.29 34.54
CA GLY A 20 -7.81 35.44 35.70
C GLY A 20 -7.66 34.18 36.57
N SER A 21 -8.57 33.22 36.43
CA SER A 21 -8.58 31.95 37.18
C SER A 21 -8.02 30.75 36.41
N THR A 22 -7.86 30.88 35.09
CA THR A 22 -7.26 29.84 34.23
C THR A 22 -5.75 29.82 34.41
N SER A 23 -5.25 28.71 34.93
CA SER A 23 -3.82 28.50 35.12
C SER A 23 -3.10 28.36 33.77
N LEU A 24 -1.84 28.77 33.69
CA LEU A 24 -0.94 28.44 32.57
C LEU A 24 -0.92 26.92 32.30
N GLY A 25 -1.13 26.10 33.33
CA GLY A 25 -1.26 24.65 33.20
C GLY A 25 -2.53 24.21 32.46
N ASP A 26 -3.63 24.94 32.60
CA ASP A 26 -4.89 24.66 31.91
C ASP A 26 -4.77 24.98 30.41
N LEU A 27 -4.14 26.11 30.07
CA LEU A 27 -3.86 26.51 28.68
C LEU A 27 -2.92 25.52 27.96
N LEU A 28 -1.85 25.08 28.64
CA LEU A 28 -0.97 24.04 28.11
C LEU A 28 -1.67 22.69 27.94
N GLY A 29 -2.59 22.36 28.86
CA GLY A 29 -3.44 21.16 28.77
C GLY A 29 -4.38 21.21 27.56
N GLU A 30 -4.96 22.37 27.28
CA GLU A 30 -5.86 22.58 26.15
C GLU A 30 -5.11 22.49 24.81
N VAL A 31 -3.95 23.16 24.67
CA VAL A 31 -3.11 23.06 23.47
C VAL A 31 -2.61 21.62 23.23
N SER A 32 -2.22 20.90 24.30
CA SER A 32 -1.80 19.50 24.20
C SER A 32 -2.94 18.59 23.74
N ARG A 33 -4.16 18.86 24.20
CA ARG A 33 -5.37 18.13 23.80
C ARG A 33 -5.75 18.45 22.35
N ASP A 34 -5.60 19.70 21.91
CA ASP A 34 -5.85 20.10 20.53
C ASP A 34 -4.84 19.47 19.56
N LEU A 35 -3.56 19.48 19.92
CA LEU A 35 -2.52 18.82 19.13
C LEU A 35 -2.75 17.29 19.07
N SER A 36 -3.12 16.68 20.19
CA SER A 36 -3.50 15.25 20.23
C SER A 36 -4.70 14.96 19.33
N THR A 37 -5.65 15.89 19.23
CA THR A 37 -6.82 15.77 18.37
C THR A 37 -6.42 15.88 16.89
N LEU A 38 -5.55 16.83 16.55
CA LEU A 38 -5.03 17.03 15.20
C LEU A 38 -4.28 15.79 14.70
N ILE A 39 -3.38 15.24 15.53
CA ILE A 39 -2.61 14.03 15.18
C ILE A 39 -3.56 12.86 14.93
N ARG A 40 -4.58 12.68 15.78
CA ARG A 40 -5.57 11.61 15.58
C ARG A 40 -6.37 11.80 14.28
N GLN A 41 -6.69 13.05 13.91
CA GLN A 41 -7.39 13.36 12.66
C GLN A 41 -6.52 13.07 11.44
N GLU A 42 -5.27 13.50 11.43
CA GLU A 42 -4.30 13.20 10.37
C GLU A 42 -4.10 11.69 10.21
N MET A 43 -3.98 10.95 11.32
CA MET A 43 -3.93 9.49 11.27
C MET A 43 -5.21 8.86 10.73
N ALA A 44 -6.38 9.38 11.09
CA ALA A 44 -7.65 8.90 10.58
C ALA A 44 -7.80 9.15 9.07
N LEU A 45 -7.36 10.32 8.60
CA LEU A 45 -7.34 10.69 7.19
C LEU A 45 -6.36 9.82 6.40
N ALA A 46 -5.11 9.70 6.85
CA ALA A 46 -4.11 8.85 6.25
C ALA A 46 -4.59 7.39 6.18
N LYS A 47 -5.25 6.89 7.23
CA LYS A 47 -5.84 5.55 7.23
C LYS A 47 -6.98 5.42 6.21
N ALA A 48 -7.80 6.45 6.03
CA ALA A 48 -8.86 6.46 5.03
C ALA A 48 -8.29 6.44 3.61
N GLU A 49 -7.29 7.28 3.32
CA GLU A 49 -6.63 7.35 2.02
C GLU A 49 -5.86 6.06 1.69
N LEU A 50 -5.17 5.48 2.68
CA LEU A 50 -4.54 4.17 2.54
C LEU A 50 -5.55 3.07 2.26
N LYS A 51 -6.72 3.07 2.91
CA LYS A 51 -7.77 2.07 2.68
C LYS A 51 -8.36 2.22 1.28
N GLU A 52 -8.61 3.45 0.82
CA GLU A 52 -9.08 3.72 -0.53
C GLU A 52 -8.04 3.27 -1.58
N SER A 53 -6.78 3.63 -1.37
CA SER A 53 -5.66 3.26 -2.23
C SER A 53 -5.47 1.75 -2.29
N ALA A 54 -5.52 1.07 -1.13
CA ALA A 54 -5.44 -0.38 -1.04
C ALA A 54 -6.63 -1.07 -1.73
N GLY A 55 -7.84 -0.51 -1.62
CA GLY A 55 -9.02 -1.02 -2.32
C GLY A 55 -8.89 -0.90 -3.84
N LYS A 56 -8.43 0.26 -4.34
CA LYS A 56 -8.19 0.47 -5.78
C LYS A 56 -7.08 -0.44 -6.30
N ALA A 57 -5.95 -0.50 -5.61
CA ALA A 57 -4.84 -1.39 -5.95
C ALA A 57 -5.26 -2.86 -5.90
N GLY A 58 -5.99 -3.27 -4.86
CA GLY A 58 -6.51 -4.63 -4.70
C GLY A 58 -7.49 -5.03 -5.80
N LYS A 59 -8.41 -4.14 -6.18
CA LYS A 59 -9.32 -4.36 -7.32
C LYS A 59 -8.53 -4.47 -8.63
N GLY A 60 -7.57 -3.60 -8.86
CA GLY A 60 -6.70 -3.65 -10.04
C GLY A 60 -5.92 -4.95 -10.12
N ALA A 61 -5.26 -5.35 -9.03
CA ALA A 61 -4.54 -6.61 -8.92
C ALA A 61 -5.46 -7.83 -9.11
N GLY A 62 -6.67 -7.80 -8.54
CA GLY A 62 -7.67 -8.85 -8.71
C GLY A 62 -8.15 -8.99 -10.16
N LEU A 63 -8.41 -7.88 -10.85
CA LEU A 63 -8.78 -7.87 -12.27
C LEU A 63 -7.63 -8.37 -13.15
N LEU A 64 -6.40 -7.93 -12.91
CA LEU A 64 -5.23 -8.38 -13.66
C LEU A 64 -4.93 -9.86 -13.41
N GLY A 65 -5.06 -10.33 -12.17
CA GLY A 65 -4.94 -11.74 -11.82
C GLY A 65 -6.00 -12.60 -12.51
N GLY A 66 -7.27 -12.15 -12.46
CA GLY A 66 -8.38 -12.81 -13.15
C GLY A 66 -8.20 -12.82 -14.67
N ALA A 67 -7.75 -11.71 -15.27
CA ALA A 67 -7.44 -11.62 -16.70
C ALA A 67 -6.31 -12.57 -17.10
N GLY A 68 -5.24 -12.66 -16.29
CA GLY A 68 -4.15 -13.61 -16.51
C GLY A 68 -4.63 -15.07 -16.48
N TYR A 69 -5.47 -15.43 -15.50
CA TYR A 69 -6.07 -16.76 -15.43
C TYR A 69 -6.99 -17.04 -16.62
N ALA A 70 -7.86 -16.10 -16.98
CA ALA A 70 -8.76 -16.24 -18.12
C ALA A 70 -7.98 -16.39 -19.45
N ALA A 71 -6.89 -15.64 -19.63
CA ALA A 71 -6.01 -15.77 -20.78
C ALA A 71 -5.34 -17.16 -20.82
N LEU A 72 -4.88 -17.68 -19.67
CA LEU A 72 -4.33 -19.04 -19.58
C LEU A 72 -5.36 -20.09 -20.01
N MET A 73 -6.61 -19.98 -19.53
CA MET A 73 -7.70 -20.90 -19.92
C MET A 73 -8.05 -20.80 -21.41
N ALA A 74 -8.13 -19.59 -21.96
CA ALA A 74 -8.40 -19.39 -23.38
C ALA A 74 -7.32 -20.07 -24.24
N VAL A 75 -6.06 -19.88 -23.86
CA VAL A 75 -4.92 -20.45 -24.58
C VAL A 75 -4.84 -21.97 -24.45
N LEU A 76 -5.21 -22.54 -23.29
CA LEU A 76 -5.39 -23.98 -23.11
C LEU A 76 -6.46 -24.55 -24.05
N PHE A 77 -7.66 -23.95 -24.08
CA PHE A 77 -8.74 -24.41 -24.94
C PHE A 77 -8.41 -24.26 -26.42
N LEU A 78 -7.75 -23.17 -26.82
CA LEU A 78 -7.24 -23.00 -28.18
C LEU A 78 -6.23 -24.10 -28.54
N SER A 79 -5.36 -24.50 -27.61
CA SER A 79 -4.40 -25.59 -27.84
C SER A 79 -5.10 -26.93 -28.05
N ILE A 80 -6.12 -27.23 -27.24
CA ILE A 80 -6.92 -28.45 -27.39
C ILE A 80 -7.70 -28.43 -28.71
N ALA A 81 -8.34 -27.31 -29.04
CA ALA A 81 -9.07 -27.15 -30.28
C ALA A 81 -8.16 -27.31 -31.50
N LEU A 82 -6.96 -26.70 -31.46
CA LEU A 82 -5.96 -26.84 -32.51
C LEU A 82 -5.49 -28.29 -32.65
N TRP A 83 -5.22 -28.98 -31.53
CA TRP A 83 -4.84 -30.39 -31.55
C TRP A 83 -5.92 -31.24 -32.23
N TRP A 84 -7.18 -31.12 -31.79
CA TRP A 84 -8.29 -31.87 -32.38
C TRP A 84 -8.51 -31.53 -33.85
N SER A 85 -8.42 -30.25 -34.22
CA SER A 85 -8.56 -29.81 -35.60
C SER A 85 -7.43 -30.33 -36.50
N LEU A 86 -6.19 -30.36 -36.04
CA LEU A 86 -5.10 -31.01 -36.79
C LEU A 86 -5.27 -32.53 -36.79
N GLY A 87 -5.86 -33.07 -35.73
CA GLY A 87 -6.12 -34.50 -35.58
C GLY A 87 -6.91 -35.09 -36.74
N THR A 88 -7.85 -34.32 -37.29
CA THR A 88 -8.64 -34.73 -38.45
C THR A 88 -7.88 -34.67 -39.78
N LEU A 89 -6.76 -33.93 -39.85
CA LEU A 89 -5.94 -33.77 -41.06
C LEU A 89 -4.73 -34.71 -41.07
N ILE A 90 -4.01 -34.81 -39.95
CA ILE A 90 -2.70 -35.49 -39.85
C ILE A 90 -2.64 -36.56 -38.74
N GLY A 91 -3.75 -36.80 -38.05
CA GLY A 91 -3.83 -37.75 -36.93
C GLY A 91 -3.41 -37.14 -35.59
N ASN A 92 -4.04 -37.63 -34.51
CA ASN A 92 -3.87 -37.05 -33.16
C ASN A 92 -2.42 -37.13 -32.64
N GLY A 93 -1.65 -38.15 -33.03
CA GLY A 93 -0.25 -38.28 -32.60
C GLY A 93 0.62 -37.12 -33.13
N TRP A 94 0.63 -36.91 -34.45
CA TRP A 94 1.40 -35.85 -35.10
C TRP A 94 0.89 -34.45 -34.75
N SER A 95 -0.41 -34.30 -34.54
CA SER A 95 -1.02 -33.06 -34.08
C SER A 95 -0.44 -32.60 -32.74
N GLY A 96 -0.24 -33.53 -31.81
CA GLY A 96 0.40 -33.26 -30.53
C GLY A 96 1.83 -32.75 -30.68
N VAL A 97 2.60 -33.34 -31.60
CA VAL A 97 3.97 -32.89 -31.91
C VAL A 97 3.97 -31.47 -32.46
N VAL A 98 3.06 -31.14 -33.38
CA VAL A 98 2.96 -29.80 -33.95
C VAL A 98 2.61 -28.77 -32.87
N VAL A 99 1.60 -29.05 -32.04
CA VAL A 99 1.21 -28.16 -30.94
C VAL A 99 2.35 -27.99 -29.93
N ALA A 100 3.11 -29.06 -29.63
CA ALA A 100 4.28 -28.99 -28.76
C ALA A 100 5.40 -28.12 -29.35
N VAL A 101 5.67 -28.22 -30.66
CA VAL A 101 6.66 -27.36 -31.34
C VAL A 101 6.24 -25.90 -31.30
N ILE A 102 4.96 -25.59 -31.55
CA ILE A 102 4.42 -24.22 -31.46
C ILE A 102 4.68 -23.66 -30.05
N TRP A 103 4.35 -24.42 -29.02
CA TRP A 103 4.59 -24.02 -27.63
C TRP A 103 6.07 -23.88 -27.28
N GLY A 104 6.93 -24.73 -27.84
CA GLY A 104 8.39 -24.62 -27.71
C GLY A 104 8.92 -23.31 -28.27
N VAL A 105 8.43 -22.89 -29.44
CA VAL A 105 8.78 -21.60 -30.06
C VAL A 105 8.28 -20.44 -29.20
N VAL A 106 7.03 -20.48 -28.75
CA VAL A 106 6.46 -19.46 -27.84
C VAL A 106 7.30 -19.36 -26.57
N ALA A 107 7.63 -20.48 -25.92
CA ALA A 107 8.46 -20.51 -24.71
C ALA A 107 9.86 -19.93 -24.95
N ALA A 108 10.51 -20.26 -26.08
CA ALA A 108 11.81 -19.70 -26.43
C ALA A 108 11.77 -18.17 -26.58
N ILE A 109 10.73 -17.63 -27.23
CA ILE A 109 10.52 -16.19 -27.38
C ILE A 109 10.29 -15.54 -26.01
N LEU A 110 9.37 -16.08 -25.19
CA LEU A 110 9.09 -15.54 -23.86
C LEU A 110 10.33 -15.55 -22.97
N PHE A 111 11.12 -16.63 -23.01
CA PHE A 111 12.38 -16.71 -22.27
C PHE A 111 13.38 -15.65 -22.74
N ALA A 112 13.54 -15.48 -24.07
CA ALA A 112 14.46 -14.48 -24.62
C ALA A 112 14.05 -13.05 -24.25
N VAL A 113 12.76 -12.72 -24.37
CA VAL A 113 12.20 -11.41 -23.99
C VAL A 113 12.31 -11.20 -22.49
N GLY A 114 11.87 -12.16 -21.68
CA GLY A 114 11.93 -12.07 -20.22
C GLY A 114 13.36 -11.90 -19.71
N ARG A 115 14.31 -12.66 -20.27
CA ARG A 115 15.73 -12.51 -19.96
C ARG A 115 16.28 -11.14 -20.35
N ARG A 116 15.82 -10.56 -21.47
CA ARG A 116 16.21 -9.20 -21.88
C ARG A 116 15.63 -8.14 -20.96
N SER A 117 14.36 -8.28 -20.56
CA SER A 117 13.70 -7.36 -19.64
C SER A 117 14.36 -7.39 -18.26
N LEU A 118 14.67 -8.57 -17.72
CA LEU A 118 15.37 -8.69 -16.43
C LEU A 118 16.76 -8.05 -16.47
N LYS A 119 17.52 -8.24 -17.56
CA LYS A 119 18.82 -7.59 -17.75
C LYS A 119 18.75 -6.06 -17.87
N GLN A 120 17.60 -5.51 -18.26
CA GLN A 120 17.39 -4.06 -18.30
C GLN A 120 17.02 -3.50 -16.91
N VAL A 121 16.54 -4.37 -16.01
CA VAL A 121 16.21 -4.03 -14.62
C VAL A 121 17.43 -4.11 -13.69
N ASP A 122 18.59 -4.60 -14.18
CA ASP A 122 19.92 -4.57 -13.51
C ASP A 122 20.50 -3.14 -13.32
N GLY A 123 19.63 -2.12 -13.26
CA GLY A 123 19.87 -0.82 -12.66
C GLY A 123 19.29 -0.72 -11.24
N VAL A 124 19.22 -1.84 -10.50
CA VAL A 124 19.01 -1.78 -9.04
C VAL A 124 20.24 -1.06 -8.47
N PRO A 125 20.08 0.11 -7.83
CA PRO A 125 21.22 0.92 -7.44
C PRO A 125 22.10 0.13 -6.46
N GLU A 126 23.44 0.28 -6.60
CA GLU A 126 24.48 -0.26 -5.70
C GLU A 126 24.35 0.21 -4.22
N THR A 127 23.17 0.65 -3.80
CA THR A 127 22.85 1.01 -2.43
C THR A 127 22.88 -0.20 -1.50
N VAL A 128 22.62 -1.41 -2.01
CA VAL A 128 22.72 -2.64 -1.21
C VAL A 128 24.18 -3.01 -0.90
N ASP A 129 25.12 -2.67 -1.79
CA ASP A 129 26.55 -2.84 -1.54
C ASP A 129 27.13 -1.69 -0.68
N THR A 130 26.55 -0.49 -0.76
CA THR A 130 26.89 0.61 0.15
C THR A 130 26.43 0.34 1.60
N LEU A 131 25.30 -0.36 1.80
CA LEU A 131 24.82 -0.77 3.13
C LEU A 131 25.67 -1.89 3.77
N LYS A 132 26.35 -2.72 2.97
CA LYS A 132 27.36 -3.67 3.46
C LYS A 132 28.71 -3.01 3.80
N LYS A 133 28.87 -1.74 3.43
CA LYS A 133 30.09 -0.93 3.63
C LYS A 133 29.95 0.09 4.78
N ILE A 134 29.05 -0.14 5.73
CA ILE A 134 29.08 0.60 7.00
C ILE A 134 30.29 0.08 7.79
N PRO A 135 31.34 0.88 7.98
CA PRO A 135 32.51 0.45 8.74
C PRO A 135 32.16 0.34 10.23
N ASP A 136 32.83 -0.57 10.95
CA ASP A 136 32.78 -0.75 12.41
C ASP A 136 33.24 0.47 13.24
N THR A 137 33.36 1.65 12.61
CA THR A 137 33.78 2.90 13.24
C THR A 137 32.70 3.52 14.13
N LEU A 138 31.49 2.97 14.16
CA LEU A 138 30.51 3.22 15.21
C LEU A 138 30.69 2.26 16.39
N LYS A 139 31.92 2.10 16.88
CA LYS A 139 32.15 1.78 18.29
C LYS A 139 32.07 3.09 19.06
N PRO A 140 31.02 3.34 19.87
CA PRO A 140 31.08 4.40 20.87
C PRO A 140 32.24 4.02 21.77
N ASN A 141 33.32 4.81 21.71
CA ASN A 141 34.44 4.60 22.61
C ASN A 141 33.89 4.70 24.03
N GLY A 142 33.92 3.57 24.72
CA GLY A 142 33.52 3.46 26.11
C GLY A 142 34.23 4.55 26.89
N ALA A 143 33.43 5.29 27.65
CA ALA A 143 33.84 6.13 28.75
C ALA A 143 34.98 5.44 29.51
N ARG A 144 36.21 5.90 29.28
CA ARG A 144 37.34 5.61 30.15
C ARG A 144 37.71 6.89 30.86
N ARG A 145 37.40 6.83 32.16
CA ARG A 145 38.01 7.55 33.28
C ARG A 145 37.61 9.00 33.47
#